data_AF-A0AAP8N624-F1
#
_entry.id   AF-A0AAP8N624-F1
#
_cell.length_a   1.000
_cell.length_b   1.000
_cell.length_c   1.000
_cell.angle_alpha   90.00
_cell.angle_beta   90.00
_cell.angle_gamma   90.00
#
_symmetry.space_group_name_H-M   'P 1'
#
loop_
_entity.id
_entity.type
_entity.pdbx_description
1 polymer ?
#
loop_
_entity_poly.entity_id
_entity_poly.type
_entity_poly.pdbx_seq_one_letter_code
_entity_poly.pdbx_strand_id
1 'polypeptide(L)'
;VNRICARDDFQGPAGAEFAVNTLKAKKIFIIQDKTAYGTGLANEFKAAAEELGAEILGEEGISVGDKDFNGVLNNVKAKNPDLV
;
A
#
# COMPACT_ATOMS: atom_id res chain seq x y z
N VAL A 1 -23.23 -9.11 -9.35
CA VAL A 1 -21.83 -9.49 -9.67
C VAL A 1 -21.35 -10.38 -8.53
N ASN A 2 -20.98 -11.63 -8.80
CA ASN A 2 -20.46 -12.55 -7.78
C ASN A 2 -18.94 -12.60 -7.95
N ARG A 3 -18.18 -12.21 -6.92
CA ARG A 3 -16.72 -12.35 -6.88
C ARG A 3 -16.37 -13.52 -5.96
N ILE A 4 -15.43 -14.36 -6.38
CA ILE A 4 -14.88 -15.46 -5.55
C ILE A 4 -13.88 -14.89 -4.52
N CYS A 5 -13.16 -13.84 -4.90
CA CYS A 5 -12.23 -13.12 -4.02
C CYS A 5 -12.91 -11.89 -3.40
N ALA A 6 -12.46 -11.53 -2.19
CA ALA A 6 -12.95 -10.38 -1.46
C ALA A 6 -12.72 -9.07 -2.24
N ARG A 7 -13.56 -8.06 -2.02
CA ARG A 7 -13.41 -6.73 -2.62
C ARG A 7 -12.33 -5.94 -1.87
N ASP A 8 -11.80 -4.92 -2.53
CA ASP A 8 -10.63 -4.15 -2.09
C ASP A 8 -10.86 -3.45 -0.73
N ASP A 9 -12.11 -3.08 -0.43
CA ASP A 9 -12.59 -2.56 0.85
C ASP A 9 -12.62 -3.61 1.99
N PHE A 10 -12.39 -4.88 1.66
CA PHE A 10 -12.20 -5.93 2.65
C PHE A 10 -10.72 -6.34 2.73
N GLN A 11 -10.03 -6.40 1.58
CA GLN A 11 -8.61 -6.78 1.53
C GLN A 11 -7.69 -5.68 2.08
N GLY A 12 -7.95 -4.41 1.75
CA GLY A 12 -7.17 -3.25 2.19
C GLY A 12 -7.15 -3.11 3.71
N PRO A 13 -8.31 -3.03 4.39
CA PRO A 13 -8.35 -2.92 5.84
C PRO A 13 -7.76 -4.12 6.57
N ALA A 14 -7.99 -5.35 6.08
CA ALA A 14 -7.38 -6.54 6.65
C ALA A 14 -5.84 -6.52 6.55
N GLY A 15 -5.31 -6.04 5.43
CA GLY A 15 -3.88 -5.83 5.25
C GLY A 15 -3.33 -4.78 6.21
N ALA A 16 -4.03 -3.65 6.38
CA ALA A 16 -3.65 -2.58 7.28
C ALA A 16 -3.66 -3.03 8.75
N GLU A 17 -4.68 -3.79 9.18
CA GLU A 17 -4.71 -4.39 10.51
C GLU A 17 -3.51 -5.31 10.76
N PHE A 18 -3.16 -6.16 9.79
CA PHE A 18 -2.00 -7.02 9.93
C PHE A 18 -0.69 -6.20 10.03
N ALA A 19 -0.53 -5.20 9.15
CA ALA A 19 0.63 -4.33 9.13
C ALA A 19 0.83 -3.57 10.46
N VAL A 20 -0.22 -2.93 10.98
CA VAL A 20 -0.10 -2.09 12.17
C VAL A 20 -0.20 -2.91 13.46
N ASN A 21 -1.14 -3.84 13.56
CA ASN A 21 -1.39 -4.56 14.80
C ASN A 21 -0.46 -5.76 14.98
N THR A 22 -0.06 -6.45 13.91
CA THR A 22 0.79 -7.63 14.00
C THR A 22 2.25 -7.29 13.74
N LEU A 23 2.56 -6.66 12.60
CA LEU A 23 3.93 -6.29 12.25
C LEU A 23 4.43 -5.05 13.00
N LYS A 24 3.53 -4.30 13.68
CA LYS A 24 3.86 -3.07 14.40
C LYS A 24 4.50 -2.01 13.50
N ALA A 25 4.20 -2.05 12.20
CA ALA A 25 4.67 -1.05 11.26
C ALA A 25 4.07 0.31 11.61
N LYS A 26 4.93 1.33 11.75
CA LYS A 26 4.51 2.70 12.05
C LYS A 26 4.67 3.60 10.85
N LYS A 27 5.64 3.31 9.99
CA LYS A 27 5.92 4.05 8.77
C LYS A 27 5.74 3.15 7.57
N ILE A 28 4.77 3.47 6.73
CA ILE A 28 4.44 2.63 5.58
C ILE A 28 4.63 3.45 4.31
N PHE A 29 5.20 2.83 3.29
CA PHE A 29 5.25 3.38 1.94
C PHE A 29 4.41 2.51 1.03
N ILE A 30 3.65 3.09 0.11
CA ILE A 30 2.73 2.33 -0.75
C ILE A 30 3.23 2.36 -2.19
N ILE A 31 3.24 1.20 -2.86
CA ILE A 31 3.52 1.10 -4.29
C ILE A 31 2.33 0.42 -4.98
N GLN A 32 1.80 1.03 -6.04
CA GLN A 32 0.66 0.53 -6.79
C GLN A 32 0.89 0.60 -8.31
N ASP A 33 0.11 -0.13 -9.11
CA ASP A 33 0.37 -0.38 -10.54
C ASP A 33 -0.38 0.56 -11.51
N LYS A 34 -0.93 1.66 -10.99
CA LYS A 34 -1.80 2.67 -11.62
C LYS A 34 -3.09 2.13 -12.21
N THR A 35 -3.39 0.84 -12.03
CA THR A 35 -4.66 0.29 -12.46
C THR A 35 -5.76 0.66 -11.47
N ALA A 36 -7.03 0.62 -11.91
CA ALA A 36 -8.16 0.88 -11.02
C ALA A 36 -8.18 -0.06 -9.80
N TYR A 37 -7.69 -1.29 -9.97
CA TYR A 37 -7.55 -2.26 -8.88
C TYR A 37 -6.44 -1.87 -7.91
N GLY A 38 -5.22 -1.64 -8.38
CA GLY A 38 -4.09 -1.27 -7.53
C GLY A 38 -4.33 0.03 -6.77
N THR A 39 -4.85 1.04 -7.45
CA THR A 39 -5.22 2.32 -6.83
C THR A 39 -6.35 2.15 -5.81
N GLY A 40 -7.39 1.36 -6.14
CA GLY A 40 -8.51 1.11 -5.22
C GLY A 40 -8.06 0.44 -3.94
N LEU A 41 -7.28 -0.63 -4.05
CA LEU A 41 -6.75 -1.36 -2.91
C LEU A 41 -5.78 -0.51 -2.07
N ALA A 42 -4.90 0.25 -2.72
CA ALA A 42 -3.97 1.15 -2.05
C ALA A 42 -4.69 2.21 -1.21
N ASN A 43 -5.77 2.80 -1.75
CA ASN A 43 -6.56 3.79 -1.02
C ASN A 43 -7.26 3.20 0.21
N GLU A 44 -7.86 2.01 0.09
CA GLU A 44 -8.54 1.36 1.22
C GLU A 44 -7.53 0.93 2.30
N PHE A 45 -6.37 0.41 1.90
CA PHE A 45 -5.28 0.09 2.83
C PHE A 45 -4.77 1.36 3.53
N LYS A 46 -4.54 2.43 2.76
CA LYS A 46 -4.04 3.70 3.28
C LYS A 46 -4.96 4.28 4.34
N ALA A 47 -6.26 4.37 4.03
CA ALA A 47 -7.26 4.88 4.95
C ALA A 47 -7.27 4.08 6.27
N ALA A 48 -7.34 2.75 6.19
CA ALA A 48 -7.35 1.91 7.37
C ALA A 48 -6.03 1.96 8.16
N ALA A 49 -4.88 2.07 7.48
CA ALA A 49 -3.58 2.17 8.14
C ALA A 49 -3.43 3.50 8.90
N GLU A 50 -3.88 4.60 8.30
CA GLU A 50 -3.91 5.92 8.96
C GLU A 50 -4.87 5.92 10.16
N GLU A 51 -6.04 5.27 10.06
CA GLU A 51 -6.97 5.11 11.18
C GLU A 51 -6.38 4.29 12.34
N LEU A 52 -5.53 3.32 12.03
CA LEU A 52 -4.79 2.51 13.02
C LEU A 52 -3.56 3.22 13.58
N GLY A 53 -3.25 4.43 13.11
CA GLY A 53 -2.17 5.28 13.62
C GLY A 53 -0.82 5.07 12.94
N ALA A 54 -0.77 4.44 11.77
CA ALA A 54 0.42 4.43 10.93
C ALA A 54 0.57 5.72 10.13
N GLU A 55 1.83 6.12 9.90
CA GLU A 55 2.23 7.23 9.06
C GLU A 55 2.54 6.72 7.64
N ILE A 56 1.86 7.28 6.65
CA ILE A 56 2.11 6.97 5.24
C ILE A 56 3.17 7.93 4.70
N LEU A 57 4.38 7.42 4.49
CA LEU A 57 5.55 8.22 4.09
C LEU A 57 5.52 8.65 2.62
N GLY A 58 4.73 7.95 1.81
CA GLY A 58 4.59 8.21 0.39
C GLY A 58 3.80 7.11 -0.31
N GLU A 59 3.36 7.44 -1.51
CA GLU A 59 2.71 6.54 -2.45
C GLU A 59 3.34 6.75 -3.82
N GLU A 60 3.74 5.66 -4.48
CA GLU A 60 4.28 5.69 -5.84
C GLU A 60 3.50 4.77 -6.76
N GLY A 61 3.30 5.23 -7.98
CA GLY A 61 2.68 4.44 -9.04
C GLY A 61 3.73 3.92 -10.02
N ILE A 62 3.82 2.60 -10.18
CA ILE A 62 4.56 1.96 -11.27
C ILE A 62 3.59 1.62 -12.41
N SER A 63 4.07 1.59 -13.64
CA SER A 63 3.24 1.22 -14.80
C SER A 63 3.48 -0.24 -15.18
N VAL A 64 2.44 -0.95 -15.57
CA VAL A 64 2.57 -2.35 -16.03
C VAL A 64 3.47 -2.39 -17.26
N GLY A 65 4.61 -3.09 -17.15
CA GLY A 65 5.62 -3.19 -18.20
C GLY A 65 6.87 -2.33 -17.98
N ASP A 66 6.88 -1.49 -16.93
CA ASP A 66 8.11 -0.81 -16.50
C ASP A 66 9.17 -1.85 -16.09
N LYS A 67 10.41 -1.60 -16.50
CA LYS A 67 11.57 -2.45 -16.18
C LYS A 67 12.59 -1.74 -15.30
N ASP A 68 12.45 -0.43 -15.13
CA ASP A 68 13.28 0.38 -14.24
C ASP A 68 12.42 0.88 -13.07
N PHE A 69 12.74 0.37 -11.88
CA PHE A 69 12.11 0.77 -10.62
C PHE A 69 13.06 1.56 -9.71
N ASN A 70 14.25 1.92 -10.20
CA ASN A 70 15.28 2.57 -9.39
C ASN A 70 14.78 3.89 -8.81
N GLY A 71 13.99 4.66 -9.56
CA GLY A 71 13.40 5.90 -9.07
C GLY A 71 12.52 5.69 -7.84
N VAL A 72 11.58 4.74 -7.93
CA VAL A 72 10.67 4.39 -6.82
C VAL A 72 11.46 3.83 -5.64
N LEU A 73 12.39 2.90 -5.87
CA LEU A 73 13.20 2.30 -4.82
C LEU A 73 14.12 3.32 -4.12
N ASN A 74 14.65 4.30 -4.84
CA ASN A 74 15.42 5.38 -4.25
C ASN A 74 14.56 6.29 -3.37
N ASN A 75 13.33 6.58 -3.78
CA ASN A 75 12.38 7.32 -2.96
C ASN A 75 12.04 6.55 -1.68
N VAL A 76 11.71 5.26 -1.80
CA VAL A 76 11.48 4.36 -0.66
C VAL A 76 12.66 4.37 0.30
N LYS A 77 13.89 4.19 -0.20
CA LYS A 77 15.11 4.23 0.62
C LYS A 77 15.31 5.57 1.32
N ALA A 78 15.04 6.68 0.65
CA ALA A 78 15.18 8.01 1.22
C ALA A 78 14.17 8.27 2.35
N LYS A 79 12.98 7.65 2.27
CA LYS A 79 11.92 7.76 3.29
C LYS A 79 12.13 6.81 4.47
N ASN A 80 12.84 5.71 4.28
CA ASN A 80 13.15 4.70 5.30
C ASN A 80 11.89 4.20 6.04
N PRO A 81 10.91 3.62 5.31
CA PRO A 81 9.71 3.03 5.92
C PRO A 81 10.03 1.72 6.64
N ASP A 82 9.14 1.34 7.56
CA ASP A 82 9.15 0.05 8.23
C ASP A 82 8.50 -1.06 7.38
N LEU A 83 7.62 -0.66 6.44
CA LEU A 83 6.88 -1.54 5.54
C LEU A 83 6.68 -0.87 4.17
N VAL A 84 6.75 -1.68 3.10
CA VAL A 84 6.48 -1.28 1.70
C VAL A 84 5.47 -2.24 1.10
#